data_AF-A0A963DMZ6-F1
#
_entry.id   AF-A0A963DMZ6-F1
#
_cell.length_a   1.000
_cell.length_b   1.000
_cell.length_c   1.000
_cell.angle_alpha   90.00
_cell.angle_beta   90.00
_cell.angle_gamma   90.00
#
_symmetry.space_group_name_H-M   'P 1'
#
loop_
_entity.id
_entity.type
_entity.pdbx_description
1 polymer ?
#
loop_
_entity_poly.entity_id
_entity_poly.type
_entity_poly.pdbx_seq_one_letter_code
_entity_poly.pdbx_strand_id
1 'polypeptide(L)' 'MTLDALDELPEDGELVLLIHREPGPLYSYLVQNGYEYQTESLEDGTFRILIRQDRP' A
#
# COMPACT_ATOMS: atom_id res chain seq x y z
N MET A 1 7.85 8.26 -9.73
CA MET A 1 8.25 7.01 -9.01
C MET A 1 7.03 6.53 -8.22
N THR A 2 6.93 5.26 -7.82
CA THR A 2 5.71 4.59 -7.28
C THR A 2 4.94 5.29 -6.13
N LEU A 3 5.49 6.34 -5.52
CA LEU A 3 4.83 7.15 -4.50
C LEU A 3 3.85 8.19 -5.06
N ASP A 4 4.01 8.66 -6.32
CA ASP A 4 3.08 9.62 -6.97
C ASP A 4 1.64 9.09 -6.99
N ALA A 5 1.48 7.80 -7.30
CA ALA A 5 0.17 7.18 -7.44
C ALA A 5 -0.62 7.12 -6.12
N LEU A 6 0.05 7.24 -4.97
CA LEU A 6 -0.60 7.30 -3.65
C LEU A 6 -1.08 8.72 -3.31
N ASP A 7 -0.43 9.75 -3.88
CA ASP A 7 -0.83 11.16 -3.73
C ASP A 7 -2.07 11.48 -4.58
N GLU A 8 -2.20 10.80 -5.72
CA GLU A 8 -3.36 10.89 -6.62
C GLU A 8 -4.54 10.00 -6.21
N LEU A 9 -4.44 9.26 -5.09
CA LEU A 9 -5.51 8.36 -4.67
C LEU A 9 -6.75 9.18 -4.28
N PRO A 10 -7.91 8.95 -4.91
CA PRO A 10 -9.15 9.60 -4.48
C PRO A 10 -9.51 9.19 -3.05
N GLU A 11 -10.40 9.97 -2.44
CA GLU A 11 -10.77 9.87 -1.02
C GLU A 11 -11.33 8.48 -0.62
N ASP A 12 -11.94 7.79 -1.59
CA ASP A 12 -12.47 6.42 -1.48
C ASP A 12 -11.67 5.42 -2.34
N GLY A 13 -10.47 5.83 -2.76
CA GLY A 13 -9.62 5.08 -3.65
C GLY A 13 -8.95 3.89 -2.95
N GLU A 14 -8.83 2.79 -3.69
CA GLU A 14 -8.07 1.63 -3.27
C GLU A 14 -6.89 1.42 -4.23
N LEU A 15 -5.70 1.19 -3.67
CA LEU A 15 -4.50 0.87 -4.43
C LEU A 15 -4.05 -0.55 -4.11
N VAL A 16 -3.84 -1.35 -5.15
CA VAL A 16 -3.22 -2.68 -5.02
C VAL A 16 -1.79 -2.62 -5.52
N LEU A 17 -0.85 -2.83 -4.60
CA LEU A 17 0.56 -2.93 -4.91
C LEU A 17 0.98 -4.41 -4.91
N LEU A 18 1.56 -4.86 -6.03
CA LEU A 18 2.13 -6.20 -6.18
C LEU A 18 3.64 -6.08 -6.30
N ILE A 19 4.39 -6.67 -5.38
CA ILE A 19 5.87 -6.63 -5.41
C ILE A 19 6.50 -7.95 -4.98
N HIS A 20 7.63 -8.31 -5.58
CA HIS A 20 8.36 -9.55 -5.27
C HIS A 20 9.41 -9.40 -4.14
N ARG A 21 9.31 -8.35 -3.31
CA ARG A 21 10.25 -8.09 -2.21
C ARG A 21 9.56 -7.41 -1.05
N GLU A 22 10.00 -7.69 0.17
CA GLU A 22 9.38 -7.13 1.38
C GLU A 22 9.65 -5.61 1.47
N PRO A 23 8.62 -4.74 1.46
CA PRO A 23 8.80 -3.29 1.40
C PRO A 23 8.78 -2.68 2.81
N GLY A 24 9.76 -3.03 3.64
CA GLY A 24 9.86 -2.52 5.01
C GLY A 24 9.63 -1.00 5.16
N PRO A 25 10.29 -0.15 4.34
CA PRO A 25 10.09 1.31 4.41
C PRO A 25 8.69 1.78 4.01
N LEU A 26 7.98 1.03 3.16
CA LEU A 26 6.65 1.41 2.66
C LEU A 26 5.62 1.33 3.78
N TYR A 27 5.66 0.28 4.61
CA TYR A 27 4.73 0.12 5.73
C TYR A 27 4.83 1.29 6.71
N SER A 28 6.06 1.69 7.06
CA SER A 28 6.27 2.86 7.92
C SER A 28 5.77 4.16 7.29
N TYR A 29 5.84 4.30 5.97
CA TYR A 29 5.25 5.46 5.27
C TYR A 29 3.72 5.44 5.36
N LEU A 30 3.08 4.30 5.10
CA LEU A 30 1.61 4.17 5.12
C LEU A 30 1.04 4.52 6.49
N VAL A 31 1.60 3.96 7.57
CA VAL A 31 1.17 4.28 8.93
C VAL A 31 1.36 5.75 9.26
N GLN A 32 2.51 6.35 8.92
CA GLN A 32 2.79 7.75 9.22
C GLN A 32 1.88 8.73 8.49
N ASN A 33 1.38 8.34 7.31
CA ASN A 33 0.49 9.18 6.51
C ASN A 33 -1.00 8.85 6.72
N GLY A 34 -1.34 7.98 7.68
CA GLY A 34 -2.73 7.64 7.98
C GLY A 34 -3.41 6.83 6.89
N TYR A 35 -2.68 5.97 6.20
CA TYR A 35 -3.27 4.99 5.29
C TYR A 35 -3.51 3.67 6.02
N GLU A 36 -4.66 3.07 5.76
CA GLU A 36 -4.93 1.69 6.12
C GLU A 36 -4.32 0.77 5.07
N TYR A 37 -3.71 -0.34 5.49
CA TYR A 37 -3.20 -1.34 4.56
C TYR A 37 -3.36 -2.77 5.05
N GLN A 38 -3.49 -3.70 4.11
CA GLN A 38 -3.48 -5.14 4.33
C GLN A 38 -2.46 -5.79 3.43
N THR A 39 -1.62 -6.66 3.99
CA THR A 39 -0.58 -7.38 3.26
C THR A 39 -0.90 -8.87 3.21
N GLU A 40 -0.79 -9.44 2.03
CA GLU A 40 -0.91 -10.87 1.77
C GLU A 40 0.32 -11.38 1.02
N SER A 41 0.89 -12.48 1.50
CA SER A 41 2.00 -13.17 0.83
C SER A 41 1.44 -14.23 -0.09
N LEU A 42 1.69 -14.12 -1.39
CA LEU A 42 1.28 -15.08 -2.41
C LEU A 42 2.31 -16.20 -2.55
N GLU A 43 1.86 -17.36 -3.03
CA GLU A 43 2.69 -18.57 -3.20
C GLU A 43 3.87 -18.37 -4.15
N ASP A 44 3.77 -17.42 -5.10
CA ASP A 44 4.82 -17.06 -6.05
C ASP A 44 5.91 -16.15 -5.43
N GLY A 45 5.86 -15.88 -4.12
CA GLY A 45 6.78 -14.96 -3.43
C GLY A 45 6.47 -13.48 -3.68
N THR A 46 5.28 -13.19 -4.24
CA THR A 46 4.76 -11.84 -4.42
C THR A 46 4.01 -11.40 -3.16
N PHE A 47 4.22 -10.16 -2.73
CA PHE A 47 3.41 -9.50 -1.71
C PHE A 47 2.34 -8.66 -2.39
N ARG A 48 1.09 -8.92 -2.04
CA ARG A 48 -0.06 -8.11 -2.41
C ARG A 48 -0.42 -7.21 -1.24
N ILE A 49 -0.37 -5.91 -1.46
CA ILE A 49 -0.66 -4.90 -0.44
C ILE A 49 -1.85 -4.09 -0.93
N LEU A 50 -2.98 -4.20 -0.24
CA LEU A 50 -4.14 -3.35 -0.44
C LEU A 50 -3.99 -2.12 0.45
N ILE A 51 -4.04 -0.93 -0.14
CA ILE A 51 -3.88 0.36 0.56
C ILE A 51 -5.15 1.18 0.35
N ARG A 52 -5.65 1.79 1.43
CA ARG A 52 -6.88 2.58 1.46
C ARG A 52 -6.65 3.85 2.29
N GLN A 53 -7.38 4.92 2.00
CA GLN A 53 -7.38 6.07 2.91
C GLN A 53 -8.15 5.71 4.18
N ASP A 54 -7.52 5.89 5.35
CA ASP A 54 -8.20 5.88 6.64
C ASP A 54 -8.73 7.30 6.87
N ARG A 55 -9.91 7.62 6.31
CA ARG A 55 -10.64 8.82 6.70
C ARG A 55 -11.79 8.45 7.64
N PRO A 56 -11.95 9.19 8.76
CA PRO A 56 -13.01 8.97 9.74
C PRO A 56 -14.40 9.36 9.23
#